data_AF-A0A5J9V8H6-F1
#
_entry.id   AF-A0A5J9V8H6-F1
#
_cell.length_a   1.000
_cell.length_b   1.000
_cell.length_c   1.000
_cell.angle_alpha   90.00
_cell.angle_beta   90.00
_cell.angle_gamma   90.00
#
_symmetry.space_group_name_H-M   'P 1'
#
loop_
_entity.id
_entity.type
_entity.pdbx_description
1 polymer ?
#
loop_
_entity_poly.entity_id
_entity_poly.type
_entity_poly.pdbx_seq_one_letter_code
_entity_poly.pdbx_strand_id
1 'polypeptide(L)'
;MRNCHRAALLLAGALLVLSGTVCTATAANVVYRPEYMICNKILFRGTCNNIICDNNCFSRVRGTGRCNRVGCQCTYMCKPPPPPGQSPQAGGPIGWVAGGH
;
A
#
# COMPACT_ATOMS: atom_id res chain seq x y z
N MET A 1 -18.42 -37.97 59.12
CA MET A 1 -18.84 -36.62 58.69
C MET A 1 -17.87 -35.59 59.23
N ARG A 2 -17.56 -34.55 58.43
CA ARG A 2 -16.62 -33.42 58.68
C ARG A 2 -15.16 -33.72 58.32
N ASN A 3 -14.80 -33.40 57.07
CA ASN A 3 -13.60 -32.59 56.76
C ASN A 3 -13.38 -32.31 55.25
N CYS A 4 -14.21 -32.84 54.33
CA CYS A 4 -13.98 -32.63 52.89
C CYS A 4 -14.53 -31.31 52.29
N HIS A 5 -15.06 -30.38 53.10
CA HIS A 5 -15.65 -29.13 52.59
C HIS A 5 -14.73 -27.90 52.61
N ARG A 6 -13.59 -27.95 53.31
CA ARG A 6 -12.69 -26.78 53.40
C ARG A 6 -11.68 -26.68 52.25
N ALA A 7 -11.36 -27.79 51.59
CA ALA A 7 -10.39 -27.79 50.49
C ALA A 7 -10.98 -27.28 49.16
N ALA A 8 -12.29 -27.45 48.93
CA ALA A 8 -12.93 -27.04 47.68
C ALA A 8 -13.14 -25.51 47.57
N LEU A 9 -13.18 -24.79 48.68
CA LEU A 9 -13.45 -23.35 48.72
C LEU A 9 -12.21 -22.49 48.44
N LEU A 10 -11.00 -23.01 48.62
CA LEU A 10 -9.76 -22.25 48.38
C LEU A 10 -9.33 -22.22 46.91
N LEU A 11 -9.83 -23.15 46.08
CA LEU A 11 -9.51 -23.20 44.66
C LEU A 11 -10.37 -22.25 43.80
N ALA A 12 -11.54 -21.82 44.30
CA ALA A 12 -12.43 -20.93 43.56
C ALA A 12 -12.01 -19.44 43.63
N GLY A 13 -11.20 -19.05 44.63
CA GLY A 13 -10.80 -17.65 44.84
C GLY A 13 -9.64 -17.15 43.97
N ALA A 14 -8.84 -18.05 43.39
CA ALA A 14 -7.60 -17.68 42.68
C ALA A 14 -7.80 -17.28 41.21
N LEU A 15 -9.00 -17.45 40.64
CA LEU A 15 -9.24 -17.31 39.20
C LEU A 15 -9.86 -15.99 38.75
N LEU A 16 -10.19 -15.06 39.67
CA LEU A 16 -10.94 -13.83 39.33
C LEU A 16 -10.14 -12.51 39.36
N VAL A 17 -8.82 -12.53 39.56
CA VAL A 17 -8.00 -11.30 39.69
C VAL A 17 -7.02 -11.12 38.53
N LEU A 18 -7.46 -11.30 37.29
CA LEU A 18 -6.67 -10.91 36.09
C LEU A 18 -7.51 -10.24 34.99
N SER A 19 -8.72 -9.78 35.31
CA SER A 19 -9.63 -9.14 34.35
C SER A 19 -9.47 -7.63 34.37
N GLY A 20 -8.57 -7.06 33.57
CA GLY A 20 -8.64 -5.62 33.29
C GLY A 20 -7.35 -4.89 32.97
N THR A 21 -6.44 -5.46 32.19
CA THR A 21 -5.53 -4.62 31.41
C THR A 21 -6.33 -4.04 30.24
N VAL A 22 -6.90 -2.85 30.44
CA VAL A 22 -7.38 -2.02 29.34
C VAL A 22 -6.15 -1.61 28.53
N CYS A 23 -5.83 -2.40 27.52
CA CYS A 23 -4.91 -1.98 26.47
C CYS A 23 -5.60 -0.87 25.68
N THR A 24 -5.42 0.38 26.13
CA THR A 24 -5.70 1.55 25.33
C THR A 24 -4.70 1.53 24.18
N ALA A 25 -5.04 0.80 23.12
CA ALA A 25 -4.33 0.89 21.87
C ALA A 25 -4.63 2.28 21.30
N THR A 26 -3.77 3.25 21.57
CA THR A 26 -3.66 4.42 20.69
C THR A 26 -3.45 3.86 19.30
N ALA A 27 -4.46 4.02 18.45
CA ALA A 27 -4.34 3.82 17.02
C ALA A 27 -3.32 4.86 16.53
N ALA A 28 -2.03 4.51 16.65
CA ALA A 28 -1.00 5.12 15.85
C ALA A 28 -1.50 4.93 14.41
N ASN A 29 -1.87 6.02 13.76
CA ASN A 29 -2.06 6.05 12.32
C ASN A 29 -0.67 5.82 11.72
N VAL A 30 -0.19 4.58 11.79
CA VAL A 30 0.91 4.12 10.98
C VAL A 30 0.35 4.19 9.57
N VAL A 31 0.65 5.29 8.88
CA VAL A 31 0.34 5.44 7.47
C VAL A 31 1.11 4.32 6.77
N TYR A 32 0.43 3.20 6.56
CA TYR A 32 0.97 2.11 5.78
C TYR A 32 1.17 2.64 4.36
N ARG A 33 2.42 2.96 4.03
CA ARG A 33 2.80 3.42 2.71
C ARG A 33 3.34 2.20 1.96
N PRO A 34 2.53 1.56 1.10
CA PRO A 34 2.99 0.38 0.38
C PRO A 34 4.19 0.76 -0.48
N GLU A 35 5.18 -0.14 -0.57
CA GLU A 35 6.40 0.11 -1.36
C GLU A 35 6.08 0.32 -2.85
N TYR A 36 5.00 -0.31 -3.32
CA TYR A 36 4.48 -0.20 -4.68
C TYR A 36 2.96 -0.10 -4.68
N MET A 37 2.41 0.59 -5.68
CA MET A 37 0.97 0.70 -5.94
C MET A 37 0.68 0.44 -7.42
N ILE A 38 -0.59 0.20 -7.75
CA ILE A 38 -1.03 0.03 -9.13
C ILE A 38 -1.26 1.40 -9.76
N CYS A 39 -0.50 1.70 -10.82
CA CYS A 39 -0.65 2.88 -11.65
C CYS A 39 -1.35 2.56 -12.97
N ASN A 40 -2.04 3.56 -13.52
CA ASN A 40 -2.61 3.51 -14.86
C ASN A 40 -2.04 4.65 -15.71
N LYS A 41 -1.65 4.36 -16.96
CA LYS A 41 -1.16 5.37 -17.90
C LYS A 41 -1.69 5.11 -19.29
N ILE A 42 -2.18 6.15 -19.98
CA ILE A 42 -2.47 6.06 -21.41
C ILE A 42 -1.17 6.22 -22.18
N LEU A 43 -0.79 5.20 -22.95
CA LEU A 43 0.46 5.21 -23.69
C LEU A 43 0.34 5.93 -25.04
N PHE A 44 -0.76 5.68 -25.75
CA PHE A 44 -1.14 6.39 -26.96
C PHE A 44 -2.67 6.45 -27.05
N ARG A 45 -3.19 7.44 -27.79
CA ARG A 45 -4.63 7.67 -27.98
C ARG A 45 -5.07 7.25 -29.38
N GLY A 46 -6.37 6.97 -29.56
CA GLY A 46 -6.96 6.64 -30.87
C GLY A 46 -7.00 5.15 -31.17
N THR A 47 -6.83 4.78 -32.46
CA THR A 47 -6.92 3.39 -32.94
C THR A 47 -6.02 2.49 -32.10
N CYS A 48 -6.61 1.43 -31.53
CA CYS A 48 -5.94 0.59 -30.57
C CYS A 48 -6.10 -0.88 -30.91
N ASN A 49 -4.98 -1.59 -30.97
CA ASN A 49 -4.91 -3.04 -31.07
C ASN A 49 -4.42 -3.59 -29.73
N ASN A 50 -5.16 -4.54 -29.13
CA ASN A 50 -4.86 -5.05 -27.79
C ASN A 50 -3.49 -5.72 -27.69
N ILE A 51 -3.06 -6.46 -28.72
CA ILE A 51 -1.77 -7.16 -28.74
C ILE A 51 -0.62 -6.15 -28.79
N ILE A 52 -0.73 -5.15 -29.68
CA ILE A 52 0.28 -4.09 -29.80
C ILE A 52 0.32 -3.26 -28.51
N CYS A 53 -0.84 -2.96 -27.92
CA CYS A 53 -0.95 -2.21 -26.68
C CYS A 53 -0.25 -2.95 -25.53
N ASP A 54 -0.56 -4.22 -25.33
CA ASP A 54 0.02 -5.05 -24.26
C ASP A 54 1.55 -5.16 -24.40
N ASN A 55 2.06 -5.48 -25.60
CA ASN A 55 3.50 -5.55 -25.87
C ASN A 55 4.22 -4.22 -25.58
N ASN A 56 3.59 -3.09 -25.91
CA ASN A 56 4.16 -1.78 -25.64
C ASN A 56 4.14 -1.44 -24.14
N CYS A 57 3.07 -1.79 -23.42
CA CYS A 57 2.99 -1.63 -21.98
C CYS A 57 4.04 -2.48 -21.25
N PHE A 58 4.21 -3.73 -21.69
CA PHE A 58 5.25 -4.61 -21.18
C PHE A 58 6.65 -4.04 -21.43
N SER A 59 6.91 -3.55 -22.64
CA SER A 59 8.24 -3.05 -23.01
C SER A 59 8.62 -1.73 -22.34
N ARG A 60 7.65 -0.83 -22.11
CA ARG A 60 7.93 0.53 -21.62
C ARG A 60 7.78 0.70 -20.12
N VAL A 61 6.80 0.06 -19.51
CA VAL A 61 6.48 0.23 -18.09
C VAL A 61 6.43 -1.09 -17.32
N ARG A 62 6.82 -2.21 -17.95
CA ARG A 62 6.77 -3.56 -17.36
C ARG A 62 5.38 -3.89 -16.79
N GLY A 63 4.35 -3.41 -17.49
CA GLY A 63 2.94 -3.61 -17.13
C GLY A 63 2.17 -4.38 -18.19
N THR A 64 0.87 -4.48 -17.99
CA THR A 64 -0.08 -5.05 -18.95
C THR A 64 -0.84 -3.92 -19.65
N GLY A 65 -1.29 -4.17 -20.87
CA GLY A 65 -1.97 -3.18 -21.70
C GLY A 65 -3.34 -3.65 -22.17
N ARG A 66 -4.32 -2.75 -22.12
CA ARG A 66 -5.64 -2.97 -22.70
C ARG A 66 -6.13 -1.74 -23.46
N CYS A 67 -6.77 -1.98 -24.59
CA CYS A 67 -7.44 -0.93 -25.33
C CYS A 67 -8.74 -0.52 -24.63
N ASN A 68 -8.93 0.78 -24.46
CA ASN A 68 -10.18 1.38 -23.99
C ASN A 68 -10.65 2.47 -24.98
N ARG A 69 -11.74 3.17 -24.65
CA ARG A 69 -12.32 4.22 -25.51
C ARG A 69 -11.37 5.40 -25.79
N VAL A 70 -10.34 5.60 -24.97
CA VAL A 70 -9.37 6.71 -25.10
C VAL A 70 -8.15 6.27 -25.91
N GLY A 71 -7.73 5.02 -25.78
CA GLY A 71 -6.57 4.44 -26.46
C GLY A 71 -5.99 3.26 -25.69
N CYS A 72 -4.67 3.10 -25.75
CA CYS A 72 -3.96 2.04 -25.03
C CYS A 72 -3.71 2.43 -23.58
N GLN A 73 -4.37 1.76 -22.64
CA GLN A 73 -4.18 1.94 -21.20
C GLN A 73 -3.28 0.85 -20.65
N CYS A 74 -2.15 1.26 -20.06
CA CYS A 74 -1.25 0.38 -19.34
C CYS A 74 -1.59 0.39 -17.85
N THR A 75 -1.57 -0.79 -17.23
CA THR A 75 -1.62 -1.00 -15.79
C THR A 75 -0.29 -1.61 -15.33
N TYR A 76 0.38 -0.97 -14.37
CA TYR A 76 1.73 -1.36 -13.95
C TYR A 76 1.98 -1.02 -12.47
N MET A 77 2.98 -1.65 -11.87
CA MET A 77 3.41 -1.34 -10.51
C MET A 77 4.35 -0.13 -10.51
N CYS A 78 4.08 0.85 -9.64
CA CYS A 78 4.82 2.10 -9.53
C CYS A 78 5.06 2.45 -8.06
N LYS A 79 6.08 3.28 -7.79
CA LYS A 79 6.27 3.82 -6.44
C LYS A 79 5.18 4.86 -6.12
N PRO A 80 4.70 4.94 -4.87
CA PRO A 80 3.76 5.99 -4.48
C PRO A 80 4.36 7.39 -4.67
N PRO A 81 3.56 8.39 -5.07
CA PRO A 81 4.02 9.77 -5.14
C PRO A 81 4.51 10.21 -3.76
N PRO A 82 5.58 11.02 -3.69
CA PRO A 82 6.07 11.57 -2.44
C PRO A 82 4.97 12.28 -1.65
N PRO A 83 5.09 12.39 -0.32
CA PRO A 83 4.14 13.12 0.50
C PRO A 83 3.96 14.55 -0.03
N PRO A 84 2.75 15.14 0.07
CA PRO A 84 2.53 16.52 -0.34
C PRO A 84 3.54 17.44 0.38
N GLY A 85 4.27 18.24 -0.41
CA GLY A 85 5.38 19.07 0.06
C GLY A 85 6.78 18.58 -0.31
N GLN A 86 6.92 17.34 -0.79
CA GLN A 86 8.14 16.83 -1.43
C GLN A 86 7.85 16.63 -2.92
N SER A 87 8.28 17.56 -3.78
CA SER A 87 8.20 17.37 -5.23
C SER A 87 9.00 16.13 -5.65
N PRO A 88 8.53 15.33 -6.64
CA PRO A 88 9.34 14.24 -7.17
C PRO A 88 10.64 14.82 -7.72
N GLN A 89 11.76 14.51 -7.07
CA GLN A 89 13.06 14.66 -7.72
C GLN A 89 13.01 13.76 -8.96
N ALA A 90 12.86 14.38 -10.13
CA ALA A 90 12.99 13.73 -11.41
C ALA A 90 14.40 13.12 -11.46
N GLY A 91 14.51 11.85 -11.09
CA GLY A 91 15.73 11.08 -11.21
C GLY A 91 16.01 10.83 -12.69
N GLY A 92 16.80 11.72 -13.28
CA GLY A 92 17.50 11.55 -14.54
C GLY A 92 18.80 12.36 -14.49
N PRO A 93 19.94 11.81 -14.92
CA PRO A 93 21.23 12.48 -14.77
C PRO A 93 21.37 13.63 -15.78
N ILE A 94 22.37 14.48 -15.55
CA ILE A 94 22.97 15.49 -16.44
C ILE A 94 22.13 16.72 -16.87
N GLY A 95 22.37 17.82 -16.13
CA GLY A 95 22.82 19.10 -16.69
C GLY A 95 21.89 19.86 -17.63
N TRP A 96 21.10 20.79 -17.10
CA TRP A 96 20.69 21.99 -17.85
C TRP A 96 20.73 23.21 -16.92
N VAL A 97 21.65 24.11 -17.25
CA VAL A 97 21.72 25.47 -16.73
C VAL A 97 20.47 26.24 -17.18
N ALA A 98 19.68 26.74 -16.24
CA ALA A 98 18.69 27.77 -16.54
C ALA A 98 19.41 29.11 -16.46
N GLY A 99 19.77 29.65 -17.63
CA GLY A 99 20.10 31.06 -17.78
C GLY A 99 18.83 31.91 -17.64
N GLY A 100 18.97 33.04 -16.97
CA GLY A 100 17.93 34.06 -16.88
C GLY A 100 18.54 35.43 -16.60
N HIS A 101 18.76 36.20 -17.66
CA HIS A 101 18.74 37.65 -17.70
C HIS A 101 18.08 38.05 -19.02
#